data_AF-A0A1Q9E1Z9-F1
#
_entry.id   AF-A0A1Q9E1Z9-F1
#
_cell.length_a   1.000
_cell.length_b   1.000
_cell.length_c   1.000
_cell.angle_alpha   90.00
_cell.angle_beta   90.00
_cell.angle_gamma   90.00
#
_symmetry.space_group_name_H-M   'P 1'
#
loop_
_entity.id
_entity.type
_entity.pdbx_description
1 polymer ?
#
loop_
_entity_poly.entity_id
_entity_poly.type
_entity_poly.pdbx_seq_one_letter_code
_entity_poly.pdbx_strand_id
1 'polypeptide(L)'
;MKKQSAGPSTTSASASPGFINQTIEDLRSGDVALNEKRDKGKGVRFVKDRDTLPPHVLHLIDKESKGNRQFKSIAINKLYERQSDGSLRLCLSDPIFREAQELYTSTYSKQKEHSLPETVMLASHFGGNTRLFEEAAKKAEIFSSKGSDGTYWAFKTFEIGRKDGIMMVRTEGLTLMAEAP
;
A
#
# COMPACT_ATOMS: atom_id res chain seq x y z
N MET A 1 45.13 15.72 -37.37
CA MET A 1 44.79 14.90 -36.19
C MET A 1 43.72 15.63 -35.39
N LYS A 2 42.44 15.22 -35.51
CA LYS A 2 41.31 15.83 -34.77
C LYS A 2 40.96 14.93 -33.58
N LYS A 3 41.07 15.44 -32.35
CA LYS A 3 40.64 14.77 -31.12
C LYS A 3 39.13 14.97 -30.95
N GLN A 4 38.39 13.86 -30.85
CA GLN A 4 36.96 13.85 -30.51
C GLN A 4 36.79 13.87 -28.99
N SER A 5 35.95 14.77 -28.50
CA SER A 5 35.50 14.88 -27.10
C SER A 5 34.34 13.91 -26.84
N ALA A 6 34.51 12.98 -25.91
CA ALA A 6 33.42 12.16 -25.40
C ALA A 6 32.69 12.92 -24.27
N GLY A 7 31.42 13.25 -24.50
CA GLY A 7 30.52 13.75 -23.46
C GLY A 7 29.95 12.59 -22.62
N PRO A 8 29.60 12.83 -21.34
CA PRO A 8 29.00 11.81 -20.47
C PRO A 8 27.55 11.55 -20.86
N SER A 9 27.27 10.30 -21.21
CA SER A 9 25.92 9.77 -21.42
C SER A 9 25.18 9.64 -20.09
N THR A 10 24.29 10.58 -19.82
CA THR A 10 23.20 10.43 -18.84
C THR A 10 22.14 9.48 -19.40
N THR A 11 22.20 8.21 -19.00
CA THR A 11 21.10 7.25 -19.14
C THR A 11 20.04 7.57 -18.09
N SER A 12 19.07 8.40 -18.48
CA SER A 12 17.79 8.53 -17.80
C SER A 12 16.97 7.26 -18.04
N ALA A 13 17.07 6.30 -17.12
CA ALA A 13 16.24 5.11 -17.11
C ALA A 13 14.79 5.50 -16.77
N SER A 14 13.90 5.23 -17.72
CA SER A 14 12.45 5.33 -17.58
C SER A 14 11.96 4.39 -16.48
N ALA A 15 11.30 4.95 -15.47
CA ALA A 15 10.69 4.20 -14.37
C ALA A 15 9.49 3.38 -14.89
N SER A 16 9.74 2.09 -15.14
CA SER A 16 8.67 1.10 -15.34
C SER A 16 7.94 0.85 -14.01
N PRO A 17 6.59 0.81 -13.97
CA PRO A 17 5.80 0.67 -12.74
C PRO A 17 5.90 -0.72 -12.04
N GLY A 18 6.81 -1.59 -12.47
CA GLY A 18 7.06 -2.92 -11.88
C GLY A 18 8.17 -2.98 -10.83
N PHE A 19 8.92 -1.91 -10.61
CA PHE A 19 10.13 -1.93 -9.75
C PHE A 19 9.90 -1.59 -8.28
N ILE A 20 8.71 -1.11 -7.90
CA ILE A 20 8.46 -0.42 -6.62
C ILE A 20 8.64 -1.33 -5.38
N ASN A 21 8.74 -2.65 -5.54
CA ASN A 21 8.91 -3.59 -4.43
C ASN A 21 10.22 -4.38 -4.45
N GLN A 22 11.06 -4.19 -5.46
CA GLN A 22 12.20 -5.09 -5.67
C GLN A 22 13.24 -4.89 -4.56
N THR A 23 13.54 -3.65 -4.16
CA THR A 23 14.57 -3.37 -3.14
C THR A 23 14.18 -3.92 -1.77
N ILE A 24 12.90 -3.80 -1.37
CA ILE A 24 12.41 -4.34 -0.09
C ILE A 24 12.42 -5.88 -0.12
N GLU A 25 11.98 -6.51 -1.21
CA GLU A 25 11.98 -7.97 -1.35
C GLU A 25 13.41 -8.54 -1.41
N ASP A 26 14.33 -7.88 -2.10
CA ASP A 26 15.75 -8.27 -2.17
C ASP A 26 16.43 -8.20 -0.80
N LEU A 27 16.01 -7.25 0.05
CA LEU A 27 16.47 -7.16 1.44
C LEU A 27 15.84 -8.21 2.34
N ARG A 28 14.63 -8.68 2.02
CA ARG A 28 13.97 -9.77 2.75
C ARG A 28 14.54 -11.14 2.39
N SER A 29 14.83 -11.38 1.11
CA SER A 29 15.46 -12.61 0.62
C SER A 29 16.88 -12.78 1.15
N GLY A 30 17.51 -11.68 1.57
CA GLY A 30 18.82 -11.71 2.22
C GLY A 30 19.99 -11.80 1.24
N ASP A 31 19.73 -11.81 -0.08
CA ASP A 31 20.77 -12.01 -1.09
C ASP A 31 21.76 -10.84 -1.20
N VAL A 32 21.35 -9.61 -0.84
CA VAL A 32 22.15 -8.40 -1.10
C VAL A 32 22.99 -7.93 0.10
N ALA A 33 22.76 -8.46 1.31
CA ALA A 33 23.20 -7.80 2.54
C ALA A 33 23.89 -8.68 3.60
N LEU A 34 24.40 -9.86 3.22
CA LEU A 34 24.98 -10.81 4.19
C LEU A 34 26.27 -10.31 4.90
N ASN A 35 26.87 -9.18 4.50
CA ASN A 35 28.14 -8.73 5.07
C ASN A 35 28.10 -7.40 5.86
N GLU A 36 26.98 -6.69 5.92
CA GLU A 36 26.90 -5.48 6.75
C GLU A 36 26.68 -5.85 8.23
N LYS A 37 27.75 -5.71 9.03
CA LYS A 37 27.64 -5.82 10.50
C LYS A 37 26.74 -4.70 11.03
N ARG A 38 25.89 -5.05 12.00
CA ARG A 38 25.04 -4.09 12.72
C ARG A 38 25.88 -2.99 13.39
N ASP A 39 25.59 -1.72 13.10
CA ASP A 39 26.17 -0.59 13.83
C ASP A 39 25.38 -0.36 15.14
N LYS A 40 26.05 -0.55 16.29
CA LYS A 40 25.45 -0.36 17.62
C LYS A 40 25.05 1.10 17.86
N GLY A 41 25.84 2.06 17.39
CA GLY A 41 25.58 3.49 17.58
C GLY A 41 24.31 3.94 16.85
N LYS A 42 24.14 3.51 15.59
CA LYS A 42 22.90 3.75 14.82
C LYS A 42 21.69 3.10 15.50
N GLY A 43 21.85 1.89 16.02
CA GLY A 43 20.79 1.21 16.78
C GLY A 43 20.36 1.96 18.05
N VAL A 44 21.30 2.53 18.81
CA VAL A 44 20.97 3.34 20.00
C VAL A 44 20.29 4.65 19.59
N ARG A 45 20.72 5.29 18.50
CA ARG A 45 20.10 6.52 17.99
C ARG A 45 18.66 6.27 17.54
N PHE A 46 18.40 5.20 16.81
CA PHE A 46 17.07 4.78 16.40
C PHE A 46 16.09 4.69 17.56
N VAL A 47 16.49 4.06 18.67
CA VAL A 47 15.63 3.91 19.85
C VAL A 47 15.25 5.26 20.45
N LYS A 48 16.16 6.24 20.43
CA LYS A 48 15.90 7.59 20.95
C LYS A 48 14.98 8.40 20.04
N ASP A 49 15.21 8.30 18.73
CA ASP A 49 14.45 9.09 17.74
C ASP A 49 13.13 8.42 17.33
N ARG A 50 12.85 7.20 17.80
CA ARG A 50 11.73 6.36 17.36
C ARG A 50 10.40 7.11 17.30
N ASP A 51 10.09 7.89 18.33
CA ASP A 51 8.80 8.60 18.44
C ASP A 51 8.71 9.82 17.50
N THR A 52 9.84 10.29 16.98
CA THR A 52 9.92 11.42 16.04
C THR A 52 10.00 11.00 14.57
N LEU A 53 10.19 9.70 14.31
CA LEU A 53 10.36 9.20 12.94
C LEU A 53 9.03 9.19 12.17
N PRO A 54 9.07 9.37 10.85
CA PRO A 54 7.89 9.24 10.02
C PRO A 54 7.24 7.85 10.17
N PRO A 55 5.90 7.79 10.22
CA PRO A 55 5.18 6.52 10.41
C PRO A 55 5.51 5.41 9.40
N HIS A 56 5.74 5.76 8.13
CA HIS A 56 6.11 4.79 7.08
C HIS A 56 7.46 4.10 7.35
N VAL A 57 8.42 4.82 7.95
CA VAL A 57 9.72 4.27 8.35
C VAL A 57 9.55 3.31 9.52
N LEU A 58 8.73 3.67 10.50
CA LEU A 58 8.40 2.80 11.63
C LEU A 58 7.67 1.54 11.15
N HIS A 59 6.74 1.68 10.22
CA HIS A 59 6.05 0.54 9.61
C HIS A 59 7.04 -0.42 8.95
N LEU A 60 7.96 0.10 8.12
CA LEU A 60 9.01 -0.69 7.50
C LEU A 60 9.88 -1.41 8.54
N ILE A 61 10.38 -0.69 9.55
CA ILE A 61 11.38 -1.22 10.49
C ILE A 61 10.76 -2.11 11.57
N ASP A 62 9.51 -1.90 11.99
CA ASP A 62 8.90 -2.68 13.07
C ASP A 62 7.92 -3.75 12.55
N LYS A 63 7.14 -3.46 11.50
CA LYS A 63 6.20 -4.43 10.95
C LYS A 63 6.84 -5.31 9.88
N GLU A 64 7.52 -4.72 8.90
CA GLU A 64 8.09 -5.51 7.80
C GLU A 64 9.33 -6.31 8.23
N SER A 65 10.06 -5.84 9.25
CA SER A 65 11.18 -6.60 9.81
C SER A 65 10.78 -7.70 10.80
N LYS A 66 9.48 -7.93 11.04
CA LYS A 66 9.04 -8.84 12.11
C LYS A 66 9.55 -10.26 11.81
N GLY A 67 10.43 -10.77 12.68
CA GLY A 67 11.09 -12.06 12.49
C GLY A 67 12.39 -12.02 11.66
N ASN A 68 12.70 -10.92 10.97
CA ASN A 68 13.95 -10.75 10.23
C ASN A 68 14.85 -9.67 10.86
N ARG A 69 15.74 -10.09 11.77
CA ARG A 69 16.67 -9.21 12.49
C ARG A 69 17.72 -8.57 11.57
N GLN A 70 18.12 -9.27 10.52
CA GLN A 70 19.10 -8.75 9.55
C GLN A 70 18.50 -7.58 8.79
N PHE A 71 17.30 -7.76 8.23
CA PHE A 71 16.54 -6.68 7.58
C PHE A 71 16.43 -5.44 8.47
N LYS A 72 16.06 -5.63 9.75
CA LYS A 72 15.98 -4.53 10.72
C LYS A 72 17.31 -3.79 10.86
N SER A 73 18.41 -4.53 10.94
CA SER A 73 19.75 -3.96 11.12
C SER A 73 20.18 -3.16 9.88
N ILE A 74 19.91 -3.69 8.68
CA ILE A 74 20.23 -3.03 7.41
C ILE A 74 19.40 -1.76 7.23
N ALA A 75 18.09 -1.84 7.47
CA ALA A 75 17.21 -0.67 7.39
C ALA A 75 17.65 0.42 8.37
N ILE A 76 17.97 0.08 9.63
CA ILE A 76 18.50 1.05 10.60
C ILE A 76 19.88 1.60 10.17
N ASN A 77 20.74 0.76 9.60
CA ASN A 77 22.05 1.18 9.10
C ASN A 77 21.92 2.21 7.96
N LYS A 78 20.97 2.01 7.04
CA LYS A 78 20.67 2.93 5.94
C LYS A 78 19.93 4.19 6.40
N LEU A 79 19.13 4.10 7.46
CA LEU A 79 18.39 5.23 8.02
C LEU A 79 19.29 6.35 8.56
N TYR A 80 20.49 5.99 9.03
CA TYR A 80 21.45 6.95 9.58
C TYR A 80 22.74 6.94 8.79
N GLU A 81 23.15 8.10 8.29
CA GLU A 81 24.46 8.29 7.67
C GLU A 81 25.42 8.90 8.69
N ARG A 82 26.62 8.33 8.79
CA ARG A 82 27.68 8.86 9.66
C ARG A 82 28.45 9.91 8.88
N GLN A 83 28.41 11.14 9.36
CA GLN A 83 29.14 12.27 8.80
C GLN A 83 30.62 12.21 9.21
N SER A 84 31.47 13.03 8.56
CA SER A 84 32.92 13.08 8.85
C SER A 84 33.25 13.58 10.26
N ASP A 85 32.36 14.38 10.85
CA ASP A 85 32.42 14.83 12.25
C ASP A 85 32.04 13.72 13.26
N GLY A 86 31.63 12.55 12.78
CA GLY A 86 31.16 11.42 13.59
C GLY A 86 29.70 11.52 14.01
N SER A 87 28.99 12.60 13.68
CA SER A 87 27.56 12.76 13.93
C SER A 87 26.73 11.81 13.04
N LEU A 88 25.52 11.50 13.49
CA LEU A 88 24.56 10.66 12.75
C LEU A 88 23.44 11.54 12.21
N ARG A 89 23.29 11.57 10.89
CA ARG A 89 22.23 12.30 10.19
C ARG A 89 21.16 11.33 9.71
N LEU A 90 19.89 11.70 9.87
CA LEU A 90 18.75 10.95 9.34
C LEU A 90 18.73 11.06 7.80
N CYS A 91 18.67 9.92 7.11
CA CYS A 91 18.68 9.84 5.66
C CYS A 91 17.42 9.13 5.17
N LEU A 92 16.44 9.89 4.68
CA LEU A 92 15.19 9.39 4.11
C LEU A 92 15.20 9.34 2.59
N SER A 93 16.31 9.75 1.96
CA SER A 93 16.48 9.76 0.51
C SER A 93 16.86 8.40 -0.08
N ASP A 94 17.23 7.42 0.75
CA ASP A 94 17.52 6.06 0.27
C ASP A 94 16.26 5.46 -0.40
N PRO A 95 16.40 4.78 -1.56
CA PRO A 95 15.30 4.15 -2.28
C PRO A 95 14.39 3.30 -1.40
N ILE A 96 14.94 2.59 -0.41
CA ILE A 96 14.16 1.73 0.50
C ILE A 96 13.08 2.51 1.25
N PHE A 97 13.34 3.76 1.65
CA PHE A 97 12.38 4.57 2.41
C PHE A 97 11.37 5.26 1.51
N ARG A 98 11.76 5.60 0.27
CA ARG A 98 10.83 6.10 -0.74
C ARG A 98 9.83 5.02 -1.15
N GLU A 99 10.30 3.82 -1.43
CA GLU A 99 9.44 2.66 -1.70
C GLU A 99 8.54 2.35 -0.50
N ALA A 100 9.08 2.39 0.71
CA ALA A 100 8.26 2.22 1.92
C ALA A 100 7.20 3.31 2.07
N GLN A 101 7.51 4.57 1.72
CA GLN A 101 6.53 5.65 1.71
C GLN A 101 5.44 5.41 0.66
N GLU A 102 5.80 4.98 -0.54
CA GLU A 102 4.85 4.64 -1.61
C GLU A 102 3.98 3.45 -1.20
N LEU A 103 4.55 2.38 -0.67
CA LEU A 103 3.82 1.21 -0.18
C LEU A 103 2.90 1.55 1.00
N TYR A 104 3.36 2.44 1.86
CA TYR A 104 2.58 2.94 3.00
C TYR A 104 1.41 3.82 2.56
N THR A 105 1.63 4.68 1.57
CA THR A 105 0.59 5.56 1.02
C THR A 105 -0.30 4.88 0.00
N SER A 106 0.13 3.74 -0.56
CA SER A 106 -0.67 2.95 -1.50
C SER A 106 -1.97 2.52 -0.82
N THR A 107 -3.07 3.10 -1.30
CA THR A 107 -4.42 2.75 -0.86
C THR A 107 -4.68 1.30 -1.22
N TYR A 108 -5.04 0.51 -0.21
CA TYR A 108 -5.45 -0.85 -0.45
C TYR A 108 -6.98 -0.83 -0.65
N SER A 109 -7.41 -1.11 -1.87
CA SER A 109 -8.82 -1.36 -2.20
C SER A 109 -9.10 -2.85 -2.06
N LYS A 110 -9.83 -3.24 -1.01
CA LYS A 110 -10.35 -4.60 -0.87
C LYS A 110 -11.68 -4.63 -1.60
N GLN A 111 -11.76 -5.32 -2.73
CA GLN A 111 -13.05 -5.57 -3.35
C GLN A 111 -13.74 -6.68 -2.57
N LYS A 112 -14.90 -6.37 -1.99
CA LYS A 112 -15.77 -7.36 -1.34
C LYS A 112 -17.00 -7.55 -2.19
N GLU A 113 -17.36 -8.80 -2.40
CA GLU A 113 -18.61 -9.18 -3.06
C GLU A 113 -19.61 -9.57 -1.98
N HIS A 114 -20.76 -8.92 -2.00
CA HIS A 114 -21.88 -9.24 -1.13
C HIS A 114 -22.99 -9.84 -1.97
N SER A 115 -23.44 -11.04 -1.62
CA SER A 115 -24.53 -11.74 -2.28
C SER A 115 -25.70 -11.93 -1.32
N LEU A 116 -26.90 -11.61 -1.79
CA LEU A 116 -28.14 -11.67 -1.02
C LEU A 116 -29.25 -12.30 -1.88
N PRO A 117 -30.22 -13.02 -1.28
CA PRO A 117 -31.42 -13.43 -2.01
C PRO A 117 -32.17 -12.21 -2.58
N GLU A 118 -32.87 -12.40 -3.69
CA GLU A 118 -33.57 -11.32 -4.40
C GLU A 118 -34.48 -10.49 -3.49
N THR A 119 -35.32 -11.16 -2.69
CA THR A 119 -36.27 -10.50 -1.78
C THR A 119 -35.56 -9.62 -0.75
N VAL A 120 -34.40 -10.08 -0.25
CA VAL A 120 -33.61 -9.34 0.75
C VAL A 120 -32.90 -8.16 0.11
N MET A 121 -32.32 -8.34 -1.08
CA MET A 121 -31.67 -7.28 -1.84
C MET A 121 -32.66 -6.16 -2.19
N LEU A 122 -33.85 -6.53 -2.69
CA LEU A 122 -34.91 -5.60 -3.06
C LEU A 122 -35.41 -4.81 -1.84
N ALA A 123 -35.66 -5.48 -0.72
CA ALA A 123 -36.13 -4.82 0.50
C ALA A 123 -35.06 -3.91 1.13
N SER A 124 -33.82 -4.39 1.24
CA SER A 124 -32.74 -3.71 1.97
C SER A 124 -32.11 -2.54 1.18
N HIS A 125 -31.90 -2.70 -0.13
CA HIS A 125 -31.15 -1.73 -0.93
C HIS A 125 -32.02 -0.87 -1.84
N PHE A 126 -33.24 -1.31 -2.14
CA PHE A 126 -34.15 -0.61 -3.07
C PHE A 126 -35.50 -0.24 -2.44
N GLY A 127 -35.70 -0.49 -1.13
CA GLY A 127 -36.94 -0.15 -0.42
C GLY A 127 -38.18 -0.84 -0.98
N GLY A 128 -38.04 -2.00 -1.62
CA GLY A 128 -39.14 -2.71 -2.28
C GLY A 128 -39.46 -2.22 -3.71
N ASN A 129 -38.73 -1.24 -4.24
CA ASN A 129 -38.99 -0.69 -5.58
C ASN A 129 -38.37 -1.57 -6.68
N THR A 130 -39.20 -2.38 -7.34
CA THR A 130 -38.80 -3.30 -8.40
C THR A 130 -38.23 -2.61 -9.64
N ARG A 131 -38.71 -1.40 -9.95
CA ARG A 131 -38.23 -0.64 -11.12
C ARG A 131 -36.76 -0.25 -10.97
N LEU A 132 -36.37 0.25 -9.81
CA LEU A 132 -34.97 0.63 -9.54
C LEU A 132 -34.05 -0.59 -9.54
N PHE A 133 -34.55 -1.74 -9.05
CA PHE A 133 -33.82 -2.99 -9.07
C PHE A 133 -33.51 -3.47 -10.50
N GLU A 134 -34.52 -3.46 -11.39
CA GLU A 134 -34.32 -3.80 -12.80
C GLU A 134 -33.38 -2.81 -13.52
N GLU A 135 -33.48 -1.52 -13.20
CA GLU A 135 -32.58 -0.49 -13.74
C GLU A 135 -31.13 -0.73 -13.30
N ALA A 136 -30.89 -1.05 -12.03
CA ALA A 136 -29.56 -1.40 -11.51
C ALA A 136 -29.00 -2.69 -12.15
N ALA A 137 -29.85 -3.69 -12.36
CA ALA A 137 -29.47 -4.92 -13.07
C ALA A 137 -29.10 -4.64 -14.54
N LYS A 138 -29.85 -3.79 -15.23
CA LYS A 138 -29.54 -3.35 -16.62
C LYS A 138 -28.22 -2.58 -16.71
N LYS A 139 -27.88 -1.80 -15.67
CA LYS A 139 -26.60 -1.08 -15.57
C LYS A 139 -25.42 -1.95 -15.13
N ALA A 140 -25.64 -3.25 -14.85
CA ALA A 140 -24.65 -4.17 -14.31
C ALA A 140 -24.06 -3.73 -12.96
N GLU A 141 -24.81 -2.93 -12.18
CA GLU A 141 -24.46 -2.58 -10.79
C GLU A 141 -24.70 -3.77 -9.85
N ILE A 142 -25.70 -4.59 -10.17
CA ILE A 142 -26.03 -5.86 -9.53
C ILE A 142 -26.08 -6.98 -10.57
N PHE A 143 -25.71 -8.20 -10.18
CA PHE A 143 -25.71 -9.36 -11.08
C PHE A 143 -26.21 -10.62 -10.38
N SER A 144 -26.87 -11.50 -11.13
CA SER A 144 -27.35 -12.78 -10.61
C SER A 144 -26.23 -13.81 -10.55
N SER A 145 -26.07 -14.47 -9.41
CA SER A 145 -25.17 -15.60 -9.20
C SER A 145 -25.97 -16.80 -8.69
N LYS A 146 -25.68 -18.00 -9.21
CA LYS A 146 -26.39 -19.22 -8.83
C LYS A 146 -25.64 -19.89 -7.67
N GLY A 147 -26.27 -19.90 -6.50
CA GLY A 147 -25.78 -20.62 -5.32
C GLY A 147 -26.30 -22.06 -5.27
N SER A 148 -25.88 -22.82 -4.26
CA SER A 148 -26.41 -24.17 -3.99
C SER A 148 -27.90 -24.16 -3.67
N ASP A 149 -28.36 -23.08 -3.02
CA ASP A 149 -29.70 -23.02 -2.41
C ASP A 149 -30.67 -22.13 -3.21
N GLY A 150 -30.23 -21.55 -4.33
CA GLY A 150 -31.07 -20.71 -5.18
C GLY A 150 -30.32 -19.61 -5.95
N THR A 151 -31.08 -18.66 -6.47
CA THR A 151 -30.55 -17.48 -7.18
C THR A 151 -30.28 -16.37 -6.17
N TYR A 152 -29.05 -15.86 -6.19
CA TYR A 152 -28.61 -14.72 -5.38
C TYR A 152 -28.31 -13.55 -6.30
N TRP A 153 -28.50 -12.35 -5.79
CA TRP A 153 -28.07 -11.12 -6.43
C TRP A 153 -26.87 -10.57 -5.68
N ALA A 154 -25.82 -10.25 -6.42
CA ALA A 154 -24.56 -9.79 -5.87
C ALA A 154 -24.24 -8.39 -6.37
N PHE A 155 -23.53 -7.65 -5.53
CA PHE A 155 -22.98 -6.34 -5.85
C PHE A 155 -21.56 -6.23 -5.32
N LYS A 156 -20.78 -5.37 -5.98
CA LYS A 156 -19.38 -5.14 -5.60
C LYS A 156 -19.32 -3.92 -4.71
N THR A 157 -18.58 -4.05 -3.61
CA THR A 157 -18.22 -2.93 -2.73
C THR A 157 -16.72 -2.80 -2.71
N PHE A 158 -16.24 -1.56 -2.63
CA PHE A 158 -14.82 -1.26 -2.49
C PHE A 158 -14.58 -0.72 -1.10
N GLU A 159 -13.81 -1.46 -0.30
CA GLU A 159 -13.26 -0.91 0.93
C GLU A 159 -11.93 -0.25 0.60
N ILE A 160 -11.94 1.08 0.51
CA ILE A 160 -10.73 1.88 0.30
C ILE A 160 -10.15 2.24 1.67
N GLY A 161 -9.21 1.41 2.13
CA GLY A 161 -8.48 1.65 3.37
C GLY A 161 -7.14 2.34 3.11
N ARG A 162 -6.75 3.25 4.00
CA ARG A 162 -5.32 3.49 4.25
C ARG A 162 -4.83 2.41 5.22
N LYS A 163 -3.67 1.81 4.97
CA LYS A 163 -3.07 0.76 5.81
C LYS A 163 -2.85 1.18 7.29
N ASP A 164 -3.03 2.46 7.60
CA ASP A 164 -2.91 3.07 8.94
C ASP A 164 -4.08 2.85 9.90
N GLY A 165 -5.09 2.07 9.53
CA GLY A 165 -6.18 1.75 10.45
C GLY A 165 -7.19 2.88 10.64
N ILE A 166 -7.05 4.01 9.95
CA ILE A 166 -8.17 4.93 9.72
C ILE A 166 -8.98 4.36 8.55
N MET A 167 -9.95 3.52 8.90
CA MET A 167 -10.92 2.97 7.95
C MET A 167 -11.81 4.10 7.45
N MET A 168 -11.64 4.52 6.20
CA MET A 168 -12.67 5.27 5.50
C MET A 168 -13.46 4.27 4.65
N VAL A 169 -14.57 3.78 5.20
CA VAL A 169 -15.53 3.02 4.40
C VAL A 169 -16.20 4.01 3.47
N ARG A 170 -15.81 3.99 2.19
CA ARG A 170 -16.55 4.66 1.13
C ARG A 170 -17.40 3.62 0.41
N THR A 171 -18.67 3.61 0.73
CA THR A 171 -19.66 2.85 -0.05
C THR A 171 -19.91 3.64 -1.34
N GLU A 172 -19.13 3.39 -2.39
CA GLU A 172 -19.51 3.83 -3.73
C GLU A 172 -20.55 2.85 -4.27
N GLY A 173 -21.81 3.12 -3.90
CA GLY A 173 -22.96 2.31 -4.27
C GLY A 173 -24.24 2.96 -3.75
N LEU A 174 -24.88 3.72 -4.61
CA LEU A 174 -26.27 4.19 -4.50
C LEU A 174 -26.62 5.04 -3.27
N THR A 175 -26.07 6.26 -3.18
CA THR A 175 -26.77 7.33 -2.44
C THR A 175 -27.95 7.78 -3.30
N LEU A 176 -29.09 7.08 -3.19
CA LEU A 176 -30.36 7.62 -3.67
C LEU A 176 -30.61 8.90 -2.88
N MET A 177 -30.41 10.04 -3.55
CA MET A 177 -30.90 11.34 -3.11
C MET A 177 -32.40 11.21 -2.94
N ALA A 178 -32.84 10.99 -1.71
CA ALA A 178 -34.23 11.11 -1.32
C ALA A 178 -34.58 12.60 -1.32
N GLU A 179 -34.90 13.14 -2.50
CA GLU A 179 -35.77 14.31 -2.56
C GLU A 179 -37.16 13.86 -2.13
N ALA A 180 -37.61 14.44 -1.03
CA ALA A 180 -38.98 14.38 -0.56
C ALA A 180 -39.39 15.79 -0.14
N PRO A 181 -40.69 16.12 -0.17
CA PRO A 181 -41.66 15.94 -1.25
C PRO A 181 -41.90 17.23 -2.06
#